data_AF-A0A7C5CXQ4-F1
#
_entry.id   AF-A0A7C5CXQ4-F1
#
_cell.length_a   1.000
_cell.length_b   1.000
_cell.length_c   1.000
_cell.angle_alpha   90.00
_cell.angle_beta   90.00
_cell.angle_gamma   90.00
#
_symmetry.space_group_name_H-M   'P 1'
#
loop_
_entity.id
_entity.type
_entity.pdbx_description
1 polymer ?
#
loop_
_entity_poly.entity_id
_entity_poly.type
_entity_poly.pdbx_seq_one_letter_code
_entity_poly.pdbx_strand_id
1 'polypeptide(L)'
;MVSRDSFESVRMALNRAIGEQMLVLEKGMIVLATAVAGGPVLGLLGTVWGVMETFSGIAKVQAVSLIAMAPGIAGALVTTVIGLCVAIPAMFAYNFMITVIRSIVQELENFAGEFTTAIEYWYVERKEPQTLPKNTSAHMETLDANGGLKTNFQNPAVSHLYTEKTVK
;
A
#
# COMPACT_ATOMS: atom_id res chain seq x y z
N MET A 1 13.26 -7.27 -26.78
CA MET A 1 11.85 -6.84 -26.70
C MET A 1 11.52 -6.72 -25.22
N VAL A 2 11.24 -5.52 -24.72
CA VAL A 2 10.75 -5.36 -23.34
C VAL A 2 9.28 -5.77 -23.37
N SER A 3 8.99 -6.99 -22.91
CA SER A 3 7.64 -7.57 -22.92
C SER A 3 6.79 -6.90 -21.84
N ARG A 4 5.45 -6.93 -21.96
CA ARG A 4 4.53 -6.48 -20.90
C ARG A 4 4.89 -7.05 -19.53
N ASP A 5 5.45 -8.25 -19.52
CA ASP A 5 5.93 -8.96 -18.33
C ASP A 5 7.01 -8.18 -17.55
N SER A 6 7.83 -7.37 -18.24
CA SER A 6 8.86 -6.53 -17.59
C SER A 6 8.28 -5.30 -16.90
N PHE A 7 7.12 -4.79 -17.34
CA PHE A 7 6.43 -3.70 -16.64
C PHE A 7 5.69 -4.21 -15.41
N GLU A 8 5.05 -5.38 -15.53
CA GLU A 8 4.41 -6.04 -14.39
C GLU A 8 5.43 -6.41 -13.31
N SER A 9 6.63 -6.89 -13.68
CA SER A 9 7.67 -7.17 -12.69
C SER A 9 8.14 -5.92 -11.93
N VAL A 10 8.21 -4.75 -12.59
CA VAL A 10 8.54 -3.47 -11.95
C VAL A 10 7.42 -3.03 -11.00
N ARG A 11 6.15 -3.12 -11.41
CA ARG A 11 5.00 -2.82 -10.52
C ARG A 11 4.99 -3.71 -9.29
N MET A 12 5.25 -5.02 -9.48
CA MET A 12 5.34 -5.97 -8.37
C MET A 12 6.50 -5.64 -7.43
N ALA A 13 7.67 -5.28 -7.96
CA ALA A 13 8.81 -4.87 -7.15
C ALA A 13 8.52 -3.59 -6.35
N LEU A 14 7.80 -2.64 -6.93
CA LEU A 14 7.43 -1.38 -6.29
C LEU A 14 6.39 -1.60 -5.17
N ASN A 15 5.33 -2.37 -5.43
CA ASN A 15 4.36 -2.75 -4.41
C ASN A 15 5.00 -3.52 -3.25
N ARG A 16 5.96 -4.40 -3.55
CA ARG A 16 6.74 -5.09 -2.53
C ARG A 16 7.55 -4.10 -1.68
N ALA A 17 8.21 -3.12 -2.30
CA ALA A 17 8.95 -2.10 -1.58
C ALA A 17 8.04 -1.27 -0.66
N ILE A 18 6.85 -0.86 -1.12
CA ILE A 18 5.85 -0.16 -0.30
C ILE A 18 5.44 -1.02 0.91
N GLY A 19 5.18 -2.31 0.69
CA GLY A 19 4.84 -3.25 1.77
C GLY A 19 5.95 -3.40 2.81
N GLU A 20 7.20 -3.51 2.39
CA GLU A 20 8.36 -3.56 3.31
C GLU A 20 8.48 -2.26 4.14
N GLN A 21 8.28 -1.09 3.52
CA GLN A 21 8.31 0.19 4.24
C GLN A 21 7.15 0.30 5.25
N MET A 22 5.95 -0.15 4.87
CA MET A 22 4.80 -0.21 5.78
C MET A 22 5.14 -1.04 7.02
N LEU A 23 5.70 -2.25 6.85
CA LEU A 23 6.09 -3.11 7.97
C LEU A 23 7.10 -2.46 8.92
N VAL A 24 8.04 -1.67 8.39
CA VAL A 24 9.00 -0.92 9.22
C VAL A 24 8.32 0.15 10.06
N LEU A 25 7.37 0.89 9.47
CA LEU A 25 6.55 1.88 10.17
C LEU A 25 5.65 1.24 11.23
N GLU A 26 5.11 0.06 10.96
CA GLU A 26 4.22 -0.66 11.89
C GLU A 26 4.93 -1.19 13.14
N LYS A 27 6.26 -1.48 13.08
CA LYS A 27 7.02 -1.98 14.24
C LYS A 27 6.90 -1.09 15.46
N GLY A 28 6.90 0.23 15.27
CA GLY A 28 6.73 1.19 16.38
C GLY A 28 5.33 1.17 16.98
N MET A 29 4.30 0.92 16.17
CA MET A 29 2.91 0.88 16.62
C MET A 29 2.62 -0.28 17.58
N ILE A 30 3.29 -1.42 17.40
CA ILE A 30 3.12 -2.60 18.27
C ILE A 30 3.43 -2.27 19.72
N VAL A 31 4.48 -1.48 19.98
CA VAL A 31 4.84 -1.07 21.33
C VAL A 31 3.76 -0.18 21.95
N LEU A 32 3.25 0.79 21.19
CA LEU A 32 2.18 1.68 21.65
C LEU A 32 0.88 0.90 21.91
N ALA A 33 0.48 0.03 20.99
CA ALA A 33 -0.70 -0.83 21.15
C ALA A 33 -0.60 -1.69 22.41
N THR A 34 0.59 -2.27 22.64
CA THR A 34 0.87 -3.06 23.84
C THR A 34 0.85 -2.21 25.11
N ALA A 35 1.33 -0.96 25.08
CA ALA A 35 1.26 -0.05 26.22
C ALA A 35 -0.19 0.37 26.55
N VAL A 36 -1.04 0.57 25.53
CA VAL A 36 -2.46 0.88 25.71
C VAL A 36 -3.23 -0.29 26.34
N ALA A 37 -3.02 -1.50 25.83
CA ALA A 37 -3.69 -2.69 26.36
C ALA A 37 -3.07 -3.18 27.68
N GLY A 38 -1.75 -3.06 27.82
CA GLY A 38 -0.98 -3.57 28.95
C GLY A 38 -0.96 -2.63 30.15
N GLY A 39 -0.95 -1.31 29.95
CA GLY A 39 -0.90 -0.32 31.03
C GLY A 39 -1.99 -0.52 32.10
N PRO A 40 -3.27 -0.65 31.74
CA PRO A 40 -4.34 -0.90 32.71
C PRO A 40 -4.23 -2.27 33.39
N VAL A 41 -3.77 -3.29 32.66
CA VAL A 41 -3.58 -4.65 33.20
C VAL A 41 -2.46 -4.67 34.25
N LEU A 42 -1.38 -3.91 34.03
CA LEU A 42 -0.33 -3.71 35.03
C LEU A 42 -0.85 -2.97 36.26
N GLY A 43 -1.74 -1.98 36.08
CA GLY A 43 -2.40 -1.29 37.18
C GLY A 43 -3.28 -2.21 38.03
N LEU A 44 -4.05 -3.08 37.38
CA LEU A 44 -4.87 -4.12 38.02
C LEU A 44 -4.00 -5.15 38.77
N LEU A 45 -2.89 -5.59 38.18
CA LEU A 45 -1.94 -6.47 38.88
C LEU A 45 -1.43 -5.82 40.18
N GLY A 46 -1.11 -4.53 40.12
CA GLY A 46 -0.70 -3.75 41.29
C GLY A 46 -1.78 -3.68 42.38
N THR A 47 -3.06 -3.62 42.00
CA THR A 47 -4.14 -3.58 42.99
C THR A 47 -4.27 -4.91 43.73
N VAL A 48 -4.19 -6.02 42.99
CA VAL A 48 -4.20 -7.38 43.56
C VAL A 48 -3.03 -7.56 44.51
N TRP A 49 -1.83 -7.11 44.13
CA TRP A 49 -0.65 -7.18 44.97
C TRP A 49 -0.78 -6.34 46.26
N GLY A 50 -1.25 -5.10 46.16
CA GLY A 50 -1.42 -4.22 47.34
C GLY A 50 -2.46 -4.75 48.33
N VAL A 51 -3.56 -5.31 47.81
CA VAL A 51 -4.58 -5.96 48.63
C VAL A 51 -4.04 -7.24 49.27
N MET A 52 -3.27 -8.06 48.53
CA MET A 52 -2.62 -9.26 49.07
C MET A 52 -1.67 -8.93 50.23
N GLU A 53 -0.83 -7.91 50.07
CA GLU A 53 0.10 -7.46 51.12
C GLU A 53 -0.66 -7.02 52.38
N THR A 54 -1.77 -6.30 52.19
CA THR A 54 -2.64 -5.87 53.28
C THR A 54 -3.19 -7.05 54.08
N PHE A 55 -3.71 -8.09 53.40
CA PHE A 55 -4.24 -9.27 54.05
C PHE A 55 -3.14 -10.12 54.73
N SER A 56 -1.95 -10.20 54.13
CA SER A 56 -0.79 -10.88 54.72
C SER A 56 -0.35 -10.22 56.04
N GLY A 57 -0.35 -8.88 56.10
CA GLY A 57 -0.05 -8.14 57.32
C GLY A 57 -1.06 -8.39 58.45
N ILE A 58 -2.36 -8.38 58.15
CA ILE A 58 -3.42 -8.66 59.13
C ILE A 58 -3.34 -10.10 59.63
N ALA A 59 -3.06 -11.06 58.75
CA ALA A 59 -2.96 -12.47 59.12
C ALA A 59 -1.88 -12.73 60.17
N LYS A 60 -0.80 -11.94 60.18
CA LYS A 60 0.28 -12.04 61.18
C LYS A 60 -0.12 -11.49 62.54
N VAL A 61 -0.88 -10.39 62.56
CA VAL A 61 -1.26 -9.68 63.79
C VAL A 61 -2.53 -10.28 64.43
N GLN A 62 -3.27 -11.12 63.69
CA GLN A 62 -4.53 -11.74 64.11
C GLN A 62 -5.62 -10.75 64.56
N ALA A 63 -5.43 -9.46 64.30
CA ALA A 63 -6.33 -8.38 64.64
C ALA A 63 -6.78 -7.66 63.37
N VAL A 64 -8.08 -7.73 63.08
CA VAL A 64 -8.67 -7.07 61.92
C VAL A 64 -8.98 -5.62 62.29
N SER A 65 -8.25 -4.68 61.70
CA SER A 65 -8.49 -3.24 61.86
C SER A 65 -8.56 -2.55 60.51
N LEU A 66 -9.62 -1.79 60.26
CA LEU A 66 -9.80 -1.00 59.04
C LEU A 66 -8.67 0.01 58.84
N ILE A 67 -8.15 0.57 59.93
CA ILE A 67 -7.06 1.55 59.91
C ILE A 67 -5.76 0.88 59.44
N ALA A 68 -5.54 -0.39 59.80
CA ALA A 68 -4.39 -1.16 59.33
C ALA A 68 -4.47 -1.52 57.84
N MET A 69 -5.69 -1.55 57.26
CA MET A 69 -5.91 -1.84 55.84
C MET A 69 -5.82 -0.63 54.92
N ALA A 70 -6.15 0.55 55.44
CA ALA A 70 -6.20 1.79 54.67
C ALA A 70 -4.97 2.07 53.80
N PRO A 71 -3.71 1.94 54.27
CA PRO A 71 -2.55 2.28 53.44
C PRO A 71 -2.33 1.33 52.25
N GLY A 72 -2.59 0.03 52.40
CA GLY A 72 -2.38 -0.93 51.31
C GLY A 72 -3.45 -0.84 50.23
N ILE A 73 -4.70 -0.51 50.60
CA ILE A 73 -5.78 -0.23 49.65
C ILE A 73 -5.54 1.10 48.93
N ALA A 74 -5.08 2.14 49.63
CA ALA A 74 -4.71 3.39 48.99
C ALA A 74 -3.56 3.18 47.98
N GLY A 75 -2.55 2.38 48.34
CA GLY A 75 -1.48 1.98 47.43
C GLY A 75 -1.99 1.27 46.18
N ALA A 76 -2.93 0.33 46.35
CA ALA A 76 -3.60 -0.35 45.23
C ALA A 76 -4.35 0.61 44.29
N LEU A 77 -5.00 1.66 44.80
CA LEU A 77 -5.69 2.63 43.95
C LEU A 77 -4.70 3.47 43.13
N VAL A 78 -3.57 3.86 43.73
CA VAL A 78 -2.52 4.64 43.04
C VAL A 78 -1.91 3.86 41.88
N THR A 79 -1.70 2.55 42.00
CA THR A 79 -1.16 1.74 40.88
C THR A 79 -2.10 1.73 39.67
N THR A 80 -3.41 1.75 39.89
CA THR A 80 -4.40 1.84 38.81
C THR A 80 -4.31 3.19 38.09
N VAL A 81 -4.23 4.28 38.87
CA VAL A 81 -4.07 5.64 38.31
C VAL A 81 -2.81 5.72 37.46
N ILE A 82 -1.69 5.17 37.94
CA ILE A 82 -0.43 5.14 37.17
C ILE A 82 -0.60 4.35 35.86
N GLY A 83 -1.25 3.18 35.90
CA GLY A 83 -1.52 2.38 34.70
C GLY A 83 -2.35 3.14 33.65
N LEU A 84 -3.35 3.91 34.10
CA LEU A 84 -4.16 4.78 33.23
C LEU A 84 -3.38 5.99 32.72
N CYS A 85 -2.53 6.60 33.56
CA CYS A 85 -1.66 7.70 33.17
C CYS A 85 -0.68 7.31 32.06
N VAL A 86 -0.29 6.04 31.94
CA VAL A 86 0.54 5.53 30.83
C VAL A 86 -0.33 5.16 29.61
N ALA A 87 -1.48 4.54 29.83
CA ALA A 87 -2.35 4.06 28.75
C ALA A 87 -2.97 5.19 27.92
N ILE A 88 -3.40 6.29 28.56
CA ILE A 88 -4.09 7.40 27.88
C ILE A 88 -3.15 8.10 26.88
N PRO A 89 -1.93 8.54 27.25
CA PRO A 89 -1.00 9.14 26.28
C PRO A 89 -0.61 8.18 25.15
N ALA A 90 -0.40 6.90 25.47
CA ALA A 90 -0.09 5.88 24.47
C ALA A 90 -1.23 5.72 23.45
N MET A 91 -2.49 5.84 23.87
CA MET A 91 -3.65 5.76 22.98
C MET A 91 -3.70 6.94 22.02
N PHE A 92 -3.46 8.16 22.50
CA PHE A 92 -3.37 9.33 21.64
C PHE A 92 -2.23 9.22 20.62
N ALA A 93 -1.05 8.80 21.07
CA ALA A 93 0.10 8.61 20.20
C ALA A 93 -0.15 7.52 19.14
N TYR A 94 -0.83 6.43 19.51
CA TYR A 94 -1.18 5.35 18.58
C TYR A 94 -2.11 5.86 17.47
N ASN A 95 -3.17 6.58 17.86
CA ASN A 95 -4.13 7.16 16.92
C ASN A 95 -3.48 8.22 16.00
N PHE A 96 -2.52 8.99 16.50
CA PHE A 96 -1.76 9.91 15.66
C PHE A 96 -0.86 9.16 14.65
N MET A 97 -0.12 8.17 15.14
CA MET A 97 0.84 7.42 14.32
C MET A 97 0.15 6.67 13.17
N ILE A 98 -0.99 6.04 13.43
CA ILE A 98 -1.74 5.32 12.37
C ILE A 98 -2.21 6.26 11.26
N THR A 99 -2.62 7.50 11.59
CA THR A 99 -2.99 8.50 10.59
C THR A 99 -1.77 8.93 9.76
N VAL A 100 -0.63 9.17 10.40
CA VAL A 100 0.61 9.54 9.70
C VAL A 100 1.09 8.43 8.77
N ILE A 101 1.10 7.17 9.23
CA ILE A 101 1.50 6.02 8.43
C ILE A 101 0.60 5.87 7.20
N ARG A 102 -0.72 6.02 7.37
CA ARG A 102 -1.67 5.99 6.25
C ARG A 102 -1.38 7.09 5.21
N SER A 103 -1.06 8.31 5.65
CA SER A 103 -0.69 9.40 4.75
C SER A 103 0.56 9.06 3.95
N ILE A 104 1.61 8.56 4.61
CA ILE A 104 2.87 8.18 3.94
C ILE A 104 2.64 7.04 2.94
N VAL A 105 1.84 6.04 3.29
CA VAL A 105 1.50 4.92 2.39
C VAL A 105 0.73 5.42 1.17
N GLN A 106 -0.25 6.31 1.34
CA GLN A 106 -0.95 6.91 0.20
C GLN A 106 -0.02 7.70 -0.71
N GLU A 107 0.92 8.47 -0.16
CA GLU A 107 1.91 9.20 -0.96
C GLU A 107 2.81 8.24 -1.75
N LEU A 108 3.23 7.12 -1.15
CA LEU A 108 4.02 6.07 -1.82
C LEU A 108 3.22 5.37 -2.93
N GLU A 109 1.94 5.08 -2.70
CA GLU A 109 1.05 4.49 -3.70
C GLU A 109 0.81 5.44 -4.88
N ASN A 110 0.59 6.73 -4.62
CA ASN A 110 0.45 7.75 -5.65
C ASN A 110 1.74 7.87 -6.49
N PHE A 111 2.90 7.95 -5.83
CA PHE A 111 4.19 7.96 -6.51
C PHE A 111 4.39 6.72 -7.38
N ALA A 112 3.99 5.54 -6.91
CA ALA A 112 4.07 4.31 -7.67
C ALA A 112 3.15 4.29 -8.89
N GLY A 113 1.95 4.87 -8.76
CA GLY A 113 1.02 5.09 -9.86
C GLY A 113 1.62 6.01 -10.92
N GLU A 114 2.07 7.20 -10.52
CA GLU A 114 2.69 8.19 -11.41
C GLU A 114 3.93 7.62 -12.12
N PHE A 115 4.78 6.90 -11.40
CA PHE A 115 5.97 6.26 -11.97
C PHE A 115 5.61 5.21 -13.03
N THR A 116 4.59 4.40 -12.76
CA THR A 116 4.10 3.39 -13.73
C THR A 116 3.52 4.07 -14.98
N THR A 117 2.68 5.09 -14.80
CA THR A 117 2.09 5.86 -15.90
C THR A 117 3.15 6.57 -16.73
N ALA A 118 4.16 7.16 -16.09
CA ALA A 118 5.27 7.80 -16.79
C ALA A 118 6.03 6.77 -17.66
N ILE A 119 6.37 5.62 -17.10
CA ILE A 119 7.05 4.54 -17.83
C ILE A 119 6.23 4.06 -19.04
N GLU A 120 4.91 3.90 -18.87
CA GLU A 120 4.01 3.52 -19.96
C GLU A 120 3.98 4.59 -21.05
N TYR A 121 3.90 5.87 -20.67
CA TYR A 121 3.97 6.99 -21.61
C TYR A 121 5.28 7.00 -22.41
N TRP A 122 6.44 6.90 -21.75
CA TRP A 122 7.74 6.84 -22.42
C TRP A 122 7.90 5.62 -23.35
N TYR A 123 7.21 4.52 -23.05
CA TYR A 123 7.23 3.32 -23.89
C TYR A 123 6.32 3.44 -25.12
N VAL A 124 5.15 4.08 -24.99
CA VAL A 124 4.23 4.33 -26.11
C VAL A 124 4.83 5.34 -27.10
N GLU A 125 5.44 6.44 -26.61
CA GLU A 125 6.04 7.48 -27.45
C GLU A 125 7.22 6.95 -28.30
N ARG A 126 7.99 5.97 -27.78
CA ARG A 126 9.09 5.34 -28.55
C ARG A 126 8.63 4.34 -29.60
N LYS A 127 7.35 3.99 -29.66
CA LYS A 127 6.80 3.03 -30.64
C LYS A 127 6.35 3.68 -31.95
N GLU A 128 6.46 5.00 -32.09
CA GLU A 128 6.15 5.70 -33.35
C GLU A 128 7.36 6.41 -34.00
N PRO A 129 8.23 5.68 -34.73
CA PRO A 129 8.82 6.24 -35.94
C PRO A 129 7.82 6.08 -37.10
N GLN A 130 7.25 7.21 -37.54
CA GLN A 130 6.60 7.45 -38.84
C GLN A 130 6.61 6.27 -39.83
N THR A 131 5.46 5.64 -40.06
CA THR A 131 5.14 5.14 -41.40
C THR A 131 4.34 6.21 -42.13
N LEU A 132 5.02 7.28 -42.54
CA LEU A 132 4.52 8.15 -43.60
C LEU A 132 4.38 7.32 -44.89
N PRO A 133 3.29 7.46 -45.66
CA PRO A 133 3.12 6.72 -46.90
C PRO A 133 4.23 7.08 -47.90
N LYS A 134 5.13 6.14 -48.17
CA LYS A 134 6.09 6.23 -49.28
C LYS A 134 5.39 5.98 -50.61
N ASN A 135 4.66 6.96 -51.11
CA ASN A 135 4.49 7.09 -52.56
C ASN A 135 4.23 8.54 -52.95
N THR A 136 5.29 9.32 -53.06
CA THR A 136 5.37 10.40 -54.04
C THR A 136 6.85 10.62 -54.32
N SER A 137 7.35 10.03 -55.39
CA SER A 137 8.27 10.65 -56.35
C SER A 137 8.64 9.63 -57.42
N ALA A 138 8.36 9.99 -58.67
CA ALA A 138 8.79 9.36 -59.93
C ALA A 138 7.71 8.58 -60.72
N HIS A 139 6.61 9.25 -61.05
CA HIS A 139 6.17 9.25 -62.44
C HIS A 139 6.02 10.70 -62.89
N MET A 140 7.16 11.26 -63.30
CA MET A 140 7.16 12.31 -64.30
C MET A 140 6.33 11.80 -65.47
N GLU A 141 5.30 12.56 -65.76
CA GLU A 141 4.50 12.52 -66.98
C GLU A 141 5.37 12.20 -68.20
N THR A 142 5.24 10.99 -68.74
CA THR A 142 5.44 10.75 -70.16
C THR A 142 4.10 10.31 -70.71
N LEU A 143 3.38 11.29 -71.26
CA LEU A 143 2.26 11.09 -72.17
C LEU A 143 2.72 10.18 -73.31
N ASP A 144 2.14 8.98 -73.42
CA ASP A 144 2.14 8.20 -74.64
C ASP A 144 0.91 8.59 -75.48
N ALA A 145 1.13 8.93 -76.74
CA ALA A 145 0.14 9.47 -77.67
C ALA A 145 -0.86 8.40 -78.21
N ASN A 146 -1.30 7.44 -77.40
CA ASN A 146 -2.33 6.49 -77.80
C ASN A 146 -3.01 5.87 -76.55
N GLY A 147 -4.12 6.47 -76.12
CA GLY A 147 -4.80 6.15 -74.86
C GLY A 147 -5.21 4.67 -74.71
N GLY A 148 -4.38 3.90 -74.01
CA GLY A 148 -4.66 2.49 -73.69
C GLY A 148 -4.29 2.15 -72.25
N LEU A 149 -5.28 1.82 -71.43
CA LEU A 149 -5.11 1.25 -70.08
C LEU A 149 -4.53 -0.16 -70.19
N LYS A 150 -3.26 -0.35 -69.82
CA LYS A 150 -2.67 -1.69 -69.63
C LYS A 150 -2.99 -2.20 -68.23
N THR A 151 -3.93 -3.13 -68.21
CA THR A 151 -4.24 -4.05 -67.11
C THR A 151 -3.02 -4.93 -66.79
N ASN A 152 -2.67 -5.05 -65.51
CA ASN A 152 -1.80 -6.12 -65.03
C ASN A 152 -2.21 -6.56 -63.62
N PHE A 153 -3.36 -7.24 -63.56
CA PHE A 153 -3.79 -8.02 -62.39
C PHE A 153 -3.20 -9.43 -62.55
N GLN A 154 -2.01 -9.65 -61.99
CA GLN A 154 -1.45 -10.99 -61.86
C GLN A 154 -0.81 -11.13 -60.48
N ASN A 155 -1.64 -11.18 -59.44
CA ASN A 155 -1.23 -11.73 -58.15
C ASN A 155 -2.29 -12.76 -57.68
N PRO A 156 -1.99 -14.07 -57.73
CA PRO A 156 -2.94 -15.14 -57.40
C PRO A 156 -3.20 -15.30 -55.89
N ALA A 157 -2.64 -14.45 -55.03
CA ALA A 157 -2.81 -14.54 -53.58
C ALA A 157 -3.96 -13.71 -52.99
N VAL A 158 -4.71 -12.96 -53.81
CA VAL A 158 -5.71 -11.98 -53.33
C VAL A 158 -7.16 -12.29 -53.73
N SER A 159 -7.41 -13.39 -54.45
CA SER A 159 -8.74 -13.80 -54.91
C SER A 159 -9.61 -14.49 -53.84
N HIS A 160 -9.03 -14.90 -52.70
CA HIS A 160 -9.75 -15.66 -51.67
C HIS A 160 -10.27 -14.82 -50.50
N LEU A 161 -9.90 -13.53 -50.41
CA LEU A 161 -10.32 -12.67 -49.30
C LEU A 161 -11.42 -11.66 -49.67
N TYR A 162 -11.92 -11.70 -50.91
CA TYR A 162 -12.94 -10.77 -51.42
C TYR A 162 -14.25 -11.44 -51.86
N THR A 163 -14.55 -12.65 -51.37
CA THR A 163 -15.77 -13.39 -51.73
C THR A 163 -16.70 -13.68 -50.55
N GLU A 164 -16.56 -12.97 -49.43
CA GLU A 164 -17.45 -13.22 -48.27
C GLU A 164 -18.00 -11.96 -47.58
N LYS A 165 -17.84 -10.77 -48.16
CA LYS A 165 -18.43 -9.54 -47.60
C LYS A 165 -19.16 -8.66 -48.62
N THR A 166 -19.83 -9.30 -49.56
CA THR A 166 -20.84 -8.62 -50.38
C THR A 166 -22.01 -9.55 -50.62
N VAL A 167 -23.21 -9.02 -50.34
CA VAL A 167 -24.55 -9.57 -50.58
C VAL A 167 -25.19 -10.27 -49.37
N LYS A 168 -26.10 -9.50 -48.75
CA LYS A 168 -27.38 -9.87 -48.11
C LYS A 168 -27.54 -11.27 -47.51
#